data_AF-A0A2M7YS02-F1
#
_entry.id   AF-A0A2M7YS02-F1
#
_cell.length_a   1.000
_cell.length_b   1.000
_cell.length_c   1.000
_cell.angle_alpha   90.00
_cell.angle_beta   90.00
_cell.angle_gamma   90.00
#
_symmetry.space_group_name_H-M   'P 1'
#
loop_
_entity.id
_entity.type
_entity.pdbx_description
1 polymer ?
#
loop_
_entity_poly.entity_id
_entity_poly.type
_entity_poly.pdbx_seq_one_letter_code
_entity_poly.pdbx_strand_id
1 'polypeptide(L)'
;MAEFSRNGCLDHWCTKAMRSKIEPLKNRRSPSDPDAKIAKMKDGRTHLAHKVEHAVDMETTALVAVTLQGADQGDTTTIWNTVATASE
;
A
#
# COMPACT_ATOMS: atom_id res chain seq x y z
N MET A 1 11.26 27.89 -12.40
CA MET A 1 11.74 26.92 -11.40
C MET A 1 10.80 26.99 -10.21
N ALA A 2 10.24 25.82 -9.84
CA ALA A 2 9.53 25.46 -8.58
C ALA A 2 8.43 26.43 -8.08
N GLU A 3 7.18 26.03 -7.83
CA GLU A 3 6.64 24.71 -7.52
C GLU A 3 5.14 24.69 -7.84
N PHE A 4 4.72 23.59 -8.45
CA PHE A 4 3.38 23.38 -8.95
C PHE A 4 2.46 23.00 -7.77
N SER A 5 1.66 23.96 -7.32
CA SER A 5 0.43 23.74 -6.54
C SER A 5 -0.40 22.61 -7.15
N ARG A 6 -0.78 21.57 -6.38
CA ARG A 6 -2.02 20.76 -6.56
C ARG A 6 -2.10 19.63 -5.52
N ASN A 7 -3.29 19.49 -4.90
CA ASN A 7 -3.82 18.38 -4.08
C ASN A 7 -3.52 18.48 -2.55
N GLY A 8 -4.45 18.76 -1.64
CA GLY A 8 -5.90 18.75 -1.72
C GLY A 8 -6.53 17.87 -0.62
N CYS A 9 -6.35 18.25 0.64
CA CYS A 9 -7.22 17.96 1.80
C CYS A 9 -7.41 16.50 2.30
N LEU A 10 -7.45 15.46 1.46
CA LEU A 10 -7.75 14.09 1.90
C LEU A 10 -6.54 13.32 2.46
N ASP A 11 -5.34 13.66 2.00
CA ASP A 11 -4.12 12.92 2.36
C ASP A 11 -3.54 13.39 3.71
N HIS A 12 -3.72 14.67 4.05
CA HIS A 12 -3.08 15.30 5.21
C HIS A 12 -3.90 15.17 6.50
N TRP A 13 -5.24 15.20 6.41
CA TRP A 13 -6.11 15.08 7.59
C TRP A 13 -6.31 13.61 8.00
N CYS A 14 -6.31 12.67 7.04
CA CYS A 14 -6.39 11.23 7.30
C CYS A 14 -5.10 10.67 7.91
N THR A 15 -3.92 11.12 7.47
CA THR A 15 -2.63 10.56 7.92
C THR A 15 -2.27 10.91 9.36
N LYS A 16 -2.53 12.13 9.85
CA LYS A 16 -2.06 12.53 11.20
C LYS A 16 -2.81 11.81 12.33
N ALA A 17 -4.13 11.69 12.21
CA ALA A 17 -4.97 10.98 13.18
C ALA A 17 -4.87 9.45 13.06
N MET A 18 -4.60 8.94 11.86
CA MET A 18 -4.34 7.52 11.64
C MET A 18 -2.98 7.12 12.22
N ARG A 19 -1.95 7.93 11.98
CA ARG A 19 -0.58 7.66 12.39
C ARG A 19 -0.41 7.62 13.91
N SER A 20 -1.03 8.55 14.64
CA SER A 20 -0.99 8.54 16.11
C SER A 20 -1.54 7.24 16.74
N LYS A 21 -2.48 6.57 16.06
CA LYS A 21 -3.05 5.28 16.50
C LYS A 21 -2.23 4.06 16.06
N ILE A 22 -1.37 4.19 15.05
CA ILE A 22 -0.51 3.11 14.52
C ILE A 22 0.87 3.10 15.18
N GLU A 23 1.44 4.26 15.52
CA GLU A 23 2.74 4.37 16.18
C GLU A 23 2.91 3.44 17.42
N PRO A 24 1.94 3.29 18.35
CA PRO A 24 2.10 2.35 19.48
C PRO A 24 2.17 0.88 19.06
N LEU A 25 1.76 0.53 17.83
CA LEU A 25 1.78 -0.83 17.30
C LEU A 25 2.99 -1.12 16.41
N LYS A 26 3.88 -0.14 16.19
CA LYS A 26 4.98 -0.21 15.21
C LYS A 26 5.95 -1.38 15.40
N ASN A 27 6.07 -1.90 16.62
CA ASN A 27 6.94 -3.05 16.92
C ASN A 27 6.25 -4.41 16.71
N ARG A 28 4.95 -4.43 16.41
CA ARG A 28 4.18 -5.65 16.19
C ARG A 28 4.64 -6.32 14.90
N ARG A 29 5.02 -7.60 14.98
CA ARG A 29 5.39 -8.47 13.86
C ARG A 29 4.72 -9.82 14.01
N SER A 30 4.43 -10.50 12.91
CA SER A 30 3.92 -11.87 12.97
C SER A 30 5.10 -12.83 13.14
N PRO A 31 5.01 -13.84 14.03
CA PRO A 31 6.04 -14.87 14.17
C PRO A 31 6.26 -15.68 12.89
N SER A 32 5.21 -15.90 12.11
CA SER A 32 5.23 -16.73 10.91
C SER A 32 5.45 -15.94 9.61
N ASP A 33 5.26 -14.62 9.65
CA ASP A 33 5.36 -13.74 8.48
C ASP A 33 5.96 -12.38 8.91
N PRO A 34 7.29 -12.26 8.92
CA PRO A 34 7.96 -11.05 9.37
C PRO A 34 7.76 -9.87 8.41
N ASP A 35 7.33 -10.13 7.17
CA ASP A 35 7.17 -9.12 6.15
C ASP A 35 5.79 -8.44 6.22
N ALA A 36 4.79 -9.07 6.85
CA ALA A 36 3.46 -8.49 7.03
C ALA A 36 3.51 -7.13 7.74
N LYS A 37 2.84 -6.13 7.17
CA LYS A 37 2.86 -4.75 7.65
C LYS A 37 1.53 -4.34 8.26
N ILE A 38 1.56 -3.31 9.08
CA ILE A 38 0.39 -2.84 9.82
C ILE A 38 -0.58 -2.16 8.84
N ALA A 39 -1.79 -2.69 8.74
CA ALA A 39 -2.88 -2.17 7.92
C ALA A 39 -4.08 -1.81 8.77
N LYS A 40 -4.79 -0.76 8.39
CA LYS A 40 -6.09 -0.39 8.96
C LYS A 40 -7.20 -0.85 8.04
N MET A 41 -8.11 -1.64 8.58
CA MET A 41 -9.24 -2.18 7.85
C MET A 41 -10.41 -1.18 7.83
N LYS A 42 -11.37 -1.39 6.91
CA LYS A 42 -12.55 -0.52 6.76
C LYS A 42 -13.45 -0.49 8.00
N ASP A 43 -13.37 -1.51 8.85
CA ASP A 43 -14.06 -1.59 10.14
C ASP A 43 -13.34 -0.83 11.28
N GLY A 44 -12.24 -0.13 10.96
CA GLY A 44 -11.44 0.65 11.90
C GLY A 44 -10.41 -0.16 12.71
N ARG A 45 -10.40 -1.49 12.60
CA ARG A 45 -9.43 -2.38 13.28
C ARG A 45 -8.08 -2.36 12.57
N THR A 46 -7.05 -2.85 13.27
CA THR A 46 -5.67 -2.82 12.78
C THR A 46 -5.09 -4.23 12.72
N HIS A 47 -4.76 -4.70 11.53
CA HIS A 47 -4.24 -6.04 11.27
C HIS A 47 -2.81 -5.99 10.74
N LEU A 48 -2.12 -7.13 10.75
CA LEU A 48 -0.92 -7.32 9.94
C LEU A 48 -1.38 -7.93 8.61
N ALA A 49 -0.98 -7.32 7.50
CA ALA A 49 -1.42 -7.72 6.18
C ALA A 49 -0.36 -7.43 5.13
N HIS A 50 -0.55 -8.08 4.00
CA HIS A 50 0.07 -7.73 2.73
C HIS A 50 -1.00 -7.26 1.78
N LYS A 51 -0.58 -6.50 0.79
CA LYS A 51 -1.40 -6.19 -0.37
C LYS A 51 -0.83 -6.92 -1.57
N VAL A 52 -1.71 -7.56 -2.33
CA VAL A 52 -1.36 -8.19 -3.59
C VAL A 52 -1.80 -7.26 -4.71
N GLU A 53 -0.86 -6.86 -5.56
CA GLU A 53 -1.16 -6.12 -6.78
C GLU A 53 -1.06 -7.07 -7.98
N HIS A 54 -2.04 -7.00 -8.87
CA HIS A 54 -2.11 -7.82 -10.08
C HIS A 54 -2.01 -6.90 -11.30
N ALA A 55 -1.13 -7.23 -12.24
CA ALA A 55 -1.12 -6.64 -13.57
C ALA A 55 -1.89 -7.55 -14.52
N VAL A 56 -2.84 -6.98 -15.26
CA VAL A 56 -3.71 -7.69 -16.20
C VAL A 56 -3.52 -7.07 -17.59
N ASP A 57 -3.31 -7.90 -18.60
CA ASP A 57 -3.35 -7.46 -19.99
C ASP A 57 -4.80 -7.17 -20.42
N MET A 58 -5.06 -6.00 -20.99
CA MET A 58 -6.42 -5.57 -21.30
C MET A 58 -7.02 -6.26 -22.53
N GLU A 59 -6.21 -6.79 -23.44
CA GLU A 59 -6.70 -7.47 -24.64
C GLU A 59 -7.08 -8.92 -24.34
N THR A 60 -6.20 -9.65 -23.65
CA THR A 60 -6.39 -11.07 -23.34
C THR A 60 -7.03 -11.34 -21.98
N THR A 61 -7.10 -10.33 -21.10
CA THR A 61 -7.48 -10.46 -19.68
C THR A 61 -6.57 -11.41 -18.88
N ALA A 62 -5.37 -11.71 -19.39
CA ALA A 62 -4.42 -12.57 -18.72
C ALA A 62 -3.70 -11.83 -17.57
N LEU A 63 -3.47 -12.52 -16.46
CA LEU A 63 -2.59 -12.04 -15.39
C LEU A 63 -1.14 -12.13 -15.86
N VAL A 64 -0.49 -10.98 -16.01
CA VAL A 64 0.90 -10.89 -16.53
C VAL A 64 1.93 -10.77 -15.42
N ALA A 65 1.55 -10.20 -14.27
CA ALA A 65 2.40 -10.18 -13.08
C ALA A 65 1.57 -10.10 -11.81
N VAL A 66 2.17 -10.58 -10.72
CA VAL A 66 1.63 -10.46 -9.37
C VAL A 66 2.77 -10.00 -8.47
N THR A 67 2.57 -8.90 -7.75
CA THR A 67 3.53 -8.45 -6.75
C THR A 67 2.91 -8.42 -5.36
N LEU A 68 3.72 -8.75 -4.36
CA LEU A 68 3.36 -8.69 -2.96
C LEU A 68 3.99 -7.44 -2.34
N GLN A 69 3.15 -6.51 -1.88
CA GLN A 69 3.54 -5.23 -1.32
C GLN A 69 3.17 -5.13 0.16
N GLY A 70 3.93 -4.35 0.91
CA GLY A 70 3.61 -4.03 2.29
C GLY A 70 2.29 -3.24 2.38
N ALA A 71 1.41 -3.61 3.30
CA ALA A 71 0.12 -2.95 3.47
C ALA A 71 0.17 -1.54 4.10
N ASP A 72 1.38 -1.05 4.42
CA ASP A 72 1.66 0.32 4.83
C ASP A 72 1.91 1.26 3.64
N GLN A 73 2.12 0.72 2.44
CA GLN A 73 2.35 1.48 1.22
C GLN A 73 1.06 1.66 0.41
N GLY A 74 0.87 2.86 -0.13
CA GLY A 74 -0.28 3.17 -0.98
C GLY A 74 -0.13 2.63 -2.40
N ASP A 75 -1.27 2.39 -3.05
CA ASP A 75 -1.37 1.90 -4.44
C ASP A 75 -0.63 2.83 -5.42
N THR A 76 -0.81 4.14 -5.30
CA THR A 76 -0.15 5.13 -6.15
C THR A 76 1.39 5.09 -6.03
N THR A 77 1.92 4.59 -4.91
CA THR A 77 3.37 4.46 -4.68
C THR A 77 3.93 3.17 -5.25
N THR A 78 3.15 2.09 -5.20
CA THR A 78 3.63 0.72 -5.49
C THR A 78 3.33 0.26 -6.91
N ILE A 79 2.38 0.90 -7.59
CA ILE A 79 1.96 0.55 -8.96
C ILE A 79 3.12 0.49 -9.97
N TRP A 80 4.12 1.37 -9.84
CA TRP A 80 5.27 1.40 -10.76
C TRP A 80 6.13 0.14 -10.66
N ASN A 81 6.27 -0.42 -9.46
CA ASN A 81 7.00 -1.67 -9.26
C ASN A 81 6.26 -2.82 -9.95
N THR A 82 4.94 -2.86 -9.80
CA THR A 82 4.09 -3.89 -10.43
C THR A 82 4.11 -3.80 -11.95
N VAL A 83 4.10 -2.59 -12.51
CA VAL A 83 4.24 -2.38 -13.97
C VAL A 83 5.61 -2.80 -14.46
N ALA A 84 6.68 -2.49 -13.72
CA ALA A 84 8.03 -2.92 -14.08
C ALA A 84 8.14 -4.45 -14.11
N THR A 85 7.62 -5.15 -13.09
CA THR A 85 7.60 -6.63 -13.06
C THR A 85 6.76 -7.23 -14.19
N ALA A 86 5.72 -6.55 -14.66
CA ALA A 86 4.94 -7.01 -15.83
C ALA A 86 5.69 -6.88 -17.16
N SER A 87 6.77 -6.10 -17.20
CA SER A 87 7.57 -5.83 -18.40
C SER A 87 8.90 -6.60 -18.45
N GLU A 88 9.22 -7.38 -17.41
CA GLU A 88 10.37 -8.31 -17.34
C GLU A 88 10.04 -9.67 -17.97
#